data_AF-A0A3C0AUH2-F1
#
_entry.id   AF-A0A3C0AUH2-F1
#
_cell.length_a   1.000
_cell.length_b   1.000
_cell.length_c   1.000
_cell.angle_alpha   90.00
_cell.angle_beta   90.00
_cell.angle_gamma   90.00
#
_symmetry.space_group_name_H-M   'P 1'
#
loop_
_entity.id
_entity.type
_entity.pdbx_description
1 polymer ?
#
loop_
_entity_poly.entity_id
_entity_poly.type
_entity_poly.pdbx_seq_one_letter_code
_entity_poly.pdbx_strand_id
1 'polypeptide(L)'
;MTDPHVSEQEAVPQSVVDTRQEELILVLDFGSQTAQLITRRVREQNVFSQLARPDLSAERIRELNPKGIILSGGPASVYGEDSPQPDPEIFNLGIPILGICYGMQLACASQGCDVKG
;
A
#
# COMPACT_ATOMS: atom_id res chain seq x y z
N MET A 1 -55.54 28.47 1.14
CA MET A 1 -54.14 28.93 1.11
C MET A 1 -53.31 27.67 1.28
N THR A 2 -52.81 27.16 0.17
CA THR A 2 -52.10 25.88 0.04
C THR A 2 -50.74 25.92 0.72
N ASP A 3 -50.43 24.89 1.51
CA ASP A 3 -49.04 24.42 1.76
C ASP A 3 -48.33 24.19 0.42
N PRO A 4 -46.98 24.36 0.27
CA PRO A 4 -46.03 23.45 0.93
C PRO A 4 -44.57 23.94 1.14
N HIS A 5 -43.79 23.07 1.80
CA HIS A 5 -42.32 23.00 1.83
C HIS A 5 -41.57 23.89 2.83
N VAL A 6 -41.50 23.43 4.07
CA VAL A 6 -40.24 23.50 4.81
C VAL A 6 -39.66 22.08 4.81
N SER A 7 -38.63 21.94 3.98
CA SER A 7 -37.76 20.78 3.86
C SER A 7 -37.17 20.40 5.21
N GLU A 8 -37.37 19.14 5.62
CA GLU A 8 -36.56 18.48 6.63
C GLU A 8 -35.10 18.51 6.14
N GLN A 9 -34.30 19.38 6.75
CA GLN A 9 -32.85 19.39 6.55
C GLN A 9 -32.29 18.13 7.20
N GLU A 10 -31.71 17.28 6.37
CA GLU A 10 -30.92 16.11 6.75
C GLU A 10 -29.90 16.48 7.83
N ALA A 11 -30.09 15.92 9.02
CA ALA A 11 -29.03 15.87 10.02
C ALA A 11 -27.98 14.86 9.56
N VAL A 12 -26.94 15.35 8.90
CA VAL A 12 -25.71 14.57 8.65
C VAL A 12 -25.02 14.36 10.01
N PRO A 13 -24.90 13.13 10.52
CA PRO A 13 -24.27 12.91 11.82
C PRO A 13 -22.77 13.17 11.76
N GLN A 14 -22.30 13.86 12.80
CA GLN A 14 -20.92 14.28 13.03
C GLN A 14 -19.97 13.08 13.17
N SER A 15 -19.18 12.81 12.14
CA SER A 15 -17.79 12.37 12.31
C SER A 15 -16.97 12.95 11.16
N VAL A 16 -16.73 14.26 11.23
CA VAL A 16 -15.71 14.90 10.40
C VAL A 16 -14.38 14.35 10.89
N VAL A 17 -13.87 13.31 10.23
CA VAL A 17 -12.51 12.84 10.39
C VAL A 17 -11.61 13.96 9.87
N ASP A 18 -10.82 14.59 10.74
CA ASP A 18 -9.80 15.55 10.33
C ASP A 18 -8.67 14.79 9.59
N THR A 19 -8.85 14.57 8.29
CA THR A 19 -8.01 13.75 7.40
C THR A 19 -6.75 14.48 6.89
N ARG A 20 -6.09 15.27 7.73
CA ARG A 20 -4.85 15.97 7.35
C ARG A 20 -3.55 15.24 7.72
N GLN A 21 -3.64 13.99 8.16
CA GLN A 21 -2.56 13.03 7.92
C GLN A 21 -2.88 12.33 6.61
N GLU A 22 -2.21 12.76 5.54
CA GLU A 22 -2.34 12.15 4.21
C GLU A 22 -2.22 10.63 4.35
N GLU A 23 -3.27 9.90 4.01
CA GLU A 23 -3.26 8.45 3.99
C GLU A 23 -2.26 8.00 2.93
N LEU A 24 -1.04 7.69 3.36
CA LEU A 24 0.05 7.27 2.48
C LEU A 24 0.03 5.76 2.32
N ILE A 25 -0.06 5.31 1.07
CA ILE A 25 0.28 3.95 0.66
C ILE A 25 1.62 3.95 -0.04
N LEU A 26 2.56 3.18 0.49
CA LEU A 26 3.89 3.04 -0.08
C LEU A 26 3.91 1.85 -1.04
N VAL A 27 4.34 2.06 -2.27
CA VAL A 27 4.48 0.99 -3.28
C VAL A 27 5.96 0.71 -3.49
N LEU A 28 6.44 -0.44 -3.02
CA LEU A 28 7.82 -0.89 -3.25
C LEU A 28 7.90 -1.59 -4.61
N ASP A 29 8.73 -1.05 -5.51
CA ASP A 29 8.83 -1.54 -6.88
C ASP A 29 9.98 -2.52 -7.10
N PHE A 30 9.67 -3.77 -7.40
CA PHE A 30 10.66 -4.81 -7.72
C PHE A 30 10.94 -4.93 -9.24
N GLY A 31 10.63 -3.87 -9.99
CA GLY A 31 10.80 -3.80 -11.45
C GLY A 31 9.58 -4.25 -12.23
N SER A 32 8.38 -4.18 -11.64
CA SER A 32 7.15 -4.56 -12.33
C SER A 32 6.81 -3.55 -13.42
N GLN A 33 6.38 -4.05 -14.58
CA GLN A 33 5.69 -3.22 -15.58
C GLN A 33 4.37 -2.62 -15.03
N THR A 34 3.83 -3.19 -13.95
CA THR A 34 2.54 -2.78 -13.36
C THR A 34 2.66 -1.85 -12.15
N ALA A 35 3.85 -1.56 -11.62
CA ALA A 35 3.98 -0.79 -10.38
C ALA A 35 3.38 0.63 -10.49
N GLN A 36 3.58 1.29 -11.62
CA GLN A 36 2.94 2.58 -11.93
C GLN A 36 1.41 2.49 -12.02
N LEU A 37 0.88 1.39 -12.58
CA LEU A 37 -0.56 1.16 -12.65
C LEU A 37 -1.15 0.95 -11.26
N ILE A 38 -0.47 0.18 -10.40
CA ILE A 38 -0.88 -0.02 -9.00
C ILE A 38 -0.93 1.32 -8.27
N THR A 39 0.14 2.12 -8.34
CA THR A 39 0.21 3.46 -7.74
C THR A 39 -0.93 4.35 -8.23
N ARG A 40 -1.23 4.33 -9.54
CA ARG A 40 -2.34 5.07 -10.12
C ARG A 40 -3.70 4.57 -9.61
N ARG A 41 -3.92 3.26 -9.52
CA ARG A 41 -5.18 2.70 -9.01
C ARG A 41 -5.45 3.11 -7.56
N VAL A 42 -4.41 3.18 -6.71
CA VAL A 42 -4.55 3.69 -5.34
C VAL A 42 -4.97 5.17 -5.34
N ARG A 43 -4.37 5.99 -6.22
CA ARG A 43 -4.76 7.41 -6.36
C ARG A 43 -6.19 7.59 -6.86
N GLU A 44 -6.66 6.70 -7.74
CA GLU A 44 -8.05 6.67 -8.19
C GLU A 44 -9.05 6.38 -7.05
N GLN A 45 -8.59 5.86 -5.90
CA GLN A 45 -9.37 5.72 -4.67
C GLN A 45 -9.27 6.92 -3.72
N ASN A 46 -8.70 8.05 -4.17
CA ASN A 46 -8.46 9.27 -3.37
C ASN A 46 -7.46 9.09 -2.21
N VAL A 47 -6.58 8.10 -2.30
CA VAL A 47 -5.52 7.85 -1.31
C VAL A 47 -4.17 8.29 -1.88
N PHE A 48 -3.35 8.97 -1.07
CA PHE A 48 -2.01 9.37 -1.49
C PHE A 48 -1.11 8.14 -1.63
N SER A 49 -0.35 8.06 -2.72
CA SER A 49 0.56 6.94 -2.93
C SER A 49 1.90 7.39 -3.50
N GLN A 50 2.95 6.76 -2.98
CA GLN A 50 4.33 7.01 -3.38
C GLN A 50 4.97 5.72 -3.85
N LEU A 51 5.61 5.78 -5.03
CA LEU A 51 6.46 4.71 -5.52
C LEU A 51 7.85 4.85 -4.89
N ALA A 52 8.39 3.75 -4.38
CA ALA A 52 9.70 3.71 -3.73
C ALA A 52 10.50 2.49 -4.20
N ARG A 53 11.82 2.58 -4.00
CA ARG A 53 12.74 1.49 -4.29
C ARG A 53 12.56 0.33 -3.29
N PRO A 54 12.86 -0.91 -3.67
CA PRO A 54 12.64 -2.07 -2.80
C PRO A 54 13.62 -2.09 -1.62
N ASP A 55 14.81 -1.50 -1.76
CA ASP A 55 15.87 -1.43 -0.74
C ASP A 55 15.67 -0.30 0.30
N LEU A 56 14.48 0.30 0.36
CA LEU A 56 14.17 1.33 1.35
C LEU A 56 14.15 0.72 2.75
N SER A 57 14.94 1.29 3.68
CA SER A 57 15.05 0.75 5.04
C SER A 57 13.73 0.81 5.81
N ALA A 58 13.52 -0.17 6.69
CA ALA A 58 12.36 -0.23 7.57
C ALA A 58 12.27 1.00 8.49
N GLU A 59 13.41 1.56 8.88
CA GLU A 59 13.48 2.84 9.62
C GLU A 59 12.89 3.99 8.82
N ARG A 60 13.29 4.12 7.56
CA ARG A 60 12.77 5.18 6.71
C ARG A 60 11.29 4.98 6.42
N ILE A 61 10.84 3.75 6.24
CA ILE A 61 9.42 3.42 6.07
C ILE A 61 8.64 3.81 7.33
N ARG A 62 9.17 3.54 8.53
CA ARG A 62 8.55 3.95 9.79
C ARG A 62 8.42 5.46 9.92
N GLU A 63 9.45 6.23 9.52
CA GLU A 63 9.40 7.69 9.50
C GLU A 63 8.34 8.26 8.55
N LEU A 64 8.14 7.60 7.40
CA LEU A 64 7.09 7.96 6.44
C LEU A 64 5.68 7.65 6.97
N ASN A 65 5.56 6.79 8.00
CA ASN A 65 4.31 6.41 8.66
C ASN A 65 3.18 6.02 7.67
N PRO A 66 3.42 5.09 6.71
CA PRO A 66 2.40 4.70 5.76
C PRO A 66 1.28 3.90 6.42
N LYS A 67 0.07 4.03 5.91
CA LYS A 67 -1.10 3.24 6.31
C LYS A 67 -1.09 1.83 5.74
N GLY A 68 -0.31 1.60 4.69
CA GLY A 68 -0.15 0.31 4.06
C GLY A 68 1.03 0.29 3.09
N ILE A 69 1.54 -0.90 2.84
CA ILE A 69 2.66 -1.16 1.93
C ILE A 69 2.19 -2.13 0.85
N ILE A 70 2.48 -1.83 -0.40
CA ILE A 70 2.26 -2.73 -1.53
C ILE A 70 3.62 -3.17 -2.06
N LEU A 71 3.88 -4.48 -2.03
CA LEU A 71 5.05 -5.09 -2.67
C LEU A 71 4.66 -5.43 -4.11
N SER A 72 5.22 -4.71 -5.08
CA SER A 72 4.91 -4.94 -6.49
C SER A 72 5.47 -6.28 -6.97
N GLY A 73 5.07 -6.68 -8.18
CA GLY A 73 5.71 -7.79 -8.87
C GLY A 73 7.07 -7.40 -9.43
N GLY A 74 7.65 -8.29 -10.21
CA GLY A 74 8.84 -8.00 -10.99
C GLY A 74 9.16 -9.16 -11.91
N PRO A 75 9.92 -8.94 -12.99
CA PRO A 75 10.45 -10.03 -13.81
C PRO A 75 11.44 -10.90 -13.03
N ALA A 76 11.90 -10.44 -11.85
CA ALA A 76 12.83 -11.11 -10.96
C ALA A 76 12.27 -12.39 -10.29
N SER A 77 11.19 -12.97 -10.80
CA SER A 77 10.40 -14.04 -10.18
C SER A 77 11.10 -15.39 -10.01
N VAL A 78 12.43 -15.50 -10.17
CA VAL A 78 13.08 -16.82 -10.32
C VAL A 78 14.48 -16.81 -9.71
N TYR A 79 14.57 -17.04 -8.40
CA TYR A 79 15.69 -17.73 -7.73
C TYR A 79 17.12 -17.18 -7.86
N GLY A 80 17.32 -15.92 -8.26
CA GLY A 80 18.65 -15.32 -8.30
C GLY A 80 19.09 -14.84 -6.91
N GLU A 81 20.33 -15.12 -6.51
CA GLU A 81 20.94 -14.51 -5.30
C GLU A 81 20.91 -12.96 -5.37
N ASP A 82 20.83 -12.40 -6.58
CA ASP A 82 20.76 -10.96 -6.86
C ASP A 82 19.33 -10.40 -6.99
N SER A 83 18.28 -11.19 -6.71
CA SER A 83 16.91 -10.69 -6.81
C SER A 83 16.69 -9.55 -5.80
N PRO A 84 16.00 -8.45 -6.16
CA PRO A 84 15.84 -7.31 -5.26
C PRO A 84 15.01 -7.71 -4.03
N GLN A 85 15.61 -7.58 -2.85
CA GLN A 85 14.97 -7.90 -1.58
C GLN A 85 14.53 -6.63 -0.85
N PRO A 86 13.38 -6.64 -0.16
CA PRO A 86 13.06 -5.60 0.80
C PRO A 86 13.90 -5.75 2.07
N ASP A 87 13.97 -4.69 2.86
CA ASP A 87 14.44 -4.79 4.25
C ASP A 87 13.52 -5.78 5.01
N PRO A 88 14.03 -6.90 5.58
CA PRO A 88 13.19 -7.89 6.25
C PRO A 88 12.38 -7.32 7.42
N GLU A 89 12.86 -6.26 8.06
CA GLU A 89 12.17 -5.64 9.19
C GLU A 89 10.85 -4.97 8.80
N ILE A 90 10.56 -4.75 7.51
CA ILE A 90 9.28 -4.18 7.08
C ILE A 90 8.09 -5.04 7.52
N PHE A 91 8.27 -6.36 7.57
CA PHE A 91 7.21 -7.30 7.95
C PHE A 91 6.90 -7.25 9.45
N ASN A 92 7.80 -6.67 10.26
CA ASN A 92 7.65 -6.52 11.71
C ASN A 92 7.12 -5.14 12.12
N LEU A 93 6.91 -4.21 11.18
CA LEU A 93 6.47 -2.84 11.48
C LEU A 93 5.00 -2.73 11.95
N GLY A 94 4.22 -3.82 11.88
CA GLY A 94 2.78 -3.80 12.20
C GLY A 94 1.93 -3.04 11.18
N ILE A 95 2.49 -2.75 10.00
CA ILE A 95 1.82 -2.07 8.90
C ILE A 95 1.23 -3.13 7.95
N PRO A 96 -0.02 -3.00 7.47
CA PRO A 96 -0.60 -3.93 6.50
C PRO A 96 0.21 -4.00 5.20
N ILE A 97 0.51 -5.22 4.75
CA ILE A 97 1.28 -5.49 3.53
C ILE A 97 0.42 -6.27 2.53
N LEU A 98 0.35 -5.77 1.29
CA LEU A 98 -0.21 -6.48 0.14
C LEU A 98 0.92 -6.88 -0.80
N GLY A 99 1.13 -8.19 -0.99
CA GLY A 99 2.07 -8.72 -1.98
C GLY A 99 1.39 -9.04 -3.30
N ILE A 100 2.01 -8.63 -4.42
CA ILE A 100 1.53 -8.96 -5.78
C ILE A 100 2.60 -9.75 -6.52
N CYS A 101 2.28 -10.97 -6.97
CA CYS A 101 3.20 -11.85 -7.69
C CYS A 101 4.51 -12.07 -6.91
N TYR A 102 5.64 -11.53 -7.36
CA TYR A 102 6.92 -11.60 -6.63
C TYR A 102 6.83 -11.04 -5.21
N GLY A 103 6.14 -9.91 -5.00
CA GLY A 103 5.90 -9.37 -3.66
C GLY A 103 5.11 -10.31 -2.75
N MET A 104 4.23 -11.16 -3.31
CA MET A 104 3.53 -12.20 -2.55
C MET A 104 4.48 -13.33 -2.15
N GLN A 105 5.36 -13.75 -3.06
CA GLN A 105 6.38 -14.76 -2.78
C GLN A 105 7.31 -14.32 -1.64
N LEU A 106 7.75 -13.06 -1.65
CA LEU A 106 8.54 -12.46 -0.59
C LEU A 106 7.81 -12.45 0.76
N ALA A 107 6.53 -12.07 0.77
CA ALA A 107 5.72 -12.07 1.97
C ALA A 107 5.47 -13.48 2.52
N CYS A 108 5.33 -14.50 1.67
CA CYS A 108 5.24 -15.89 2.11
C CYS A 108 6.58 -16.39 2.67
N ALA A 109 7.69 -16.08 1.99
CA ALA A 109 9.03 -16.50 2.41
C ALA A 109 9.42 -15.89 3.76
N SER A 110 9.05 -14.62 4.03
CA SER A 110 9.33 -13.97 5.32
C SER A 110 8.60 -14.61 6.50
N GLN A 111 7.53 -15.37 6.24
CA GLN A 111 6.78 -16.14 7.23
C GLN A 111 7.23 -17.60 7.33
N GLY A 112 8.31 -17.97 6.62
CA GLY A 112 8.86 -19.33 6.63
C GLY A 112 8.12 -20.30 5.69
N CYS A 113 7.30 -19.81 4.75
CA CYS A 113 6.69 -20.66 3.74
C CYS A 113 7.71 -21.05 2.65
N ASP A 114 7.65 -22.31 2.22
CA ASP A 114 8.43 -22.80 1.08
C ASP A 114 7.75 -22.39 -0.24
N VAL A 115 8.36 -21.46 -0.97
CA VAL A 115 7.85 -20.95 -2.25
C VAL A 115 8.54 -21.66 -3.41
N LYS A 116 7.80 -22.60 -4.02
CA LYS A 116 8.23 -23.33 -5.22
C LYS A 116 7.74 -22.63 -6.48
N GLY A 117 8.54 -22.72 -7.54
CA GLY A 117 8.34 -22.05 -8.81
C GLY A 117 8.25 -23.02 -9.95
#